data_AF-A0A3N9TQB2-F1
#
_entry.id   AF-A0A3N9TQB2-F1
#
_cell.length_a   1.000
_cell.length_b   1.000
_cell.length_c   1.000
_cell.angle_alpha   90.00
_cell.angle_beta   90.00
_cell.angle_gamma   90.00
#
_symmetry.space_group_name_H-M   'P 1'
#
loop_
_entity.id
_entity.type
_entity.pdbx_description
1 polymer ?
#
loop_
_entity_poly.entity_id
_entity_poly.type
_entity_poly.pdbx_seq_one_letter_code
_entity_poly.pdbx_strand_id
1 'polypeptide(L)'
;MNYSKRVGLVTVKQVKKPLGYDEVETVEIVPCAAQNISTETKVAVFGKVVKHASKIHIQGIANPNRIKIEGKPFEIHGLSHPKNNTVFYIEASL
;
A
#
# COMPACT_ATOMS: atom_id res chain seq x y z
N MET A 1 9.33 -7.03 -14.40
CA MET A 1 9.40 -6.45 -13.04
C MET A 1 9.93 -7.51 -12.09
N ASN A 2 10.94 -7.20 -11.30
CA ASN A 2 11.49 -8.14 -10.33
C ASN A 2 10.81 -7.92 -8.97
N TYR A 3 10.10 -8.92 -8.46
CA TYR A 3 9.35 -8.85 -7.19
C TYR A 3 10.23 -9.31 -6.02
N SER A 4 11.41 -8.70 -5.89
CA SER A 4 12.42 -9.11 -4.90
C SER A 4 12.14 -8.59 -3.50
N LYS A 5 11.31 -7.55 -3.37
CA LYS A 5 11.00 -6.93 -2.08
C LYS A 5 9.76 -7.57 -1.47
N ARG A 6 9.61 -7.44 -0.16
CA ARG A 6 8.44 -7.90 0.58
C ARG A 6 7.70 -6.69 1.15
N VAL A 7 6.38 -6.75 1.11
CA VAL A 7 5.51 -5.73 1.69
C VAL A 7 4.45 -6.39 2.54
N GLY A 8 4.22 -5.87 3.73
CA GLY A 8 3.11 -6.22 4.60
C GLY A 8 1.89 -5.40 4.23
N LEU A 9 0.85 -6.05 3.75
CA LEU A 9 -0.45 -5.47 3.51
C LEU A 9 -1.26 -5.60 4.81
N VAL A 10 -1.68 -4.48 5.38
CA VAL A 10 -2.45 -4.46 6.63
C VAL A 10 -3.90 -4.20 6.28
N THR A 11 -4.75 -5.18 6.56
CA THR A 11 -6.20 -5.07 6.39
C THR A 11 -6.85 -5.07 7.77
N VAL A 12 -7.66 -4.06 8.04
CA VAL A 12 -8.40 -3.94 9.30
C VAL A 12 -9.83 -4.38 9.02
N LYS A 13 -10.28 -5.46 9.67
CA LYS A 13 -11.67 -5.92 9.60
C LYS A 13 -12.33 -5.75 10.94
N GLN A 14 -13.51 -5.13 10.94
CA GLN A 14 -14.37 -5.09 12.13
C GLN A 14 -15.10 -6.43 12.27
N VAL A 15 -14.92 -7.08 13.41
CA VAL A 15 -15.58 -8.34 13.76
C VAL A 15 -16.58 -8.07 14.87
N LYS A 16 -17.83 -8.48 14.64
CA LYS A 16 -18.91 -8.31 15.62
C LYS A 16 -18.75 -9.35 16.74
N LYS A 17 -18.56 -8.89 17.97
CA LYS A 17 -18.52 -9.70 19.19
C LYS A 17 -19.82 -9.51 19.99
N PRO A 18 -20.13 -10.42 20.93
CA PRO A 18 -21.33 -10.30 21.77
C PRO A 18 -21.44 -8.97 22.54
N LEU A 19 -20.32 -8.32 22.83
CA LEU A 19 -20.22 -7.08 23.62
C LEU A 19 -19.83 -5.84 22.79
N GLY A 20 -19.80 -5.91 21.46
CA GLY A 20 -19.47 -4.75 20.62
C GLY A 20 -18.76 -5.10 19.31
N TYR A 21 -17.93 -4.17 18.85
CA TYR A 21 -17.09 -4.34 17.65
C TYR A 21 -15.63 -4.39 18.08
N ASP A 22 -14.92 -5.39 17.57
CA ASP A 22 -13.47 -5.52 17.72
C ASP A 22 -12.82 -5.29 16.36
N GLU A 23 -11.65 -4.67 16.34
CA GLU A 23 -10.87 -4.45 15.13
C GLU A 23 -9.78 -5.52 15.06
N VAL A 24 -9.87 -6.41 14.07
CA VAL A 24 -8.83 -7.42 13.83
C VAL A 24 -7.94 -6.93 12.70
N GLU A 25 -6.69 -6.64 13.04
CA GLU A 25 -5.64 -6.31 12.08
C GLU A 25 -5.03 -7.61 11.53
N THR A 26 -5.15 -7.82 10.22
CA THR A 26 -4.49 -8.92 9.51
C THR A 26 -3.34 -8.37 8.68
N VAL A 27 -2.16 -8.95 8.84
CA VAL A 27 -0.96 -8.56 8.09
C VAL A 27 -0.58 -9.69 7.13
N GLU A 28 -0.68 -9.43 5.83
CA GLU A 28 -0.29 -10.37 4.78
C GLU A 28 1.02 -9.94 4.13
N ILE A 29 2.04 -10.79 4.14
CA ILE A 29 3.34 -10.49 3.55
C ILE A 29 3.36 -10.98 2.11
N VAL A 30 3.40 -10.06 1.15
CA VAL A 30 3.40 -10.38 -0.28
C VAL A 30 4.68 -9.89 -0.97
N PRO A 31 5.12 -10.58 -2.04
CA PRO A 31 6.21 -10.08 -2.87
C PRO A 31 5.77 -8.85 -3.66
N CYS A 32 6.64 -7.83 -3.72
CA CYS A 32 6.38 -6.57 -4.40
C CYS A 32 7.59 -6.06 -5.19
N ALA A 33 7.32 -5.18 -6.15
CA ALA A 33 8.32 -4.39 -6.84
C ALA A 33 8.10 -2.91 -6.50
N ALA A 34 9.10 -2.27 -5.90
CA ALA A 34 9.08 -0.84 -5.61
C ALA A 34 9.76 -0.07 -6.74
N GLN A 35 9.13 1.00 -7.21
CA GLN A 35 9.64 1.88 -8.25
C GLN A 35 9.55 3.33 -7.76
N ASN A 36 10.57 4.12 -8.10
CA ASN A 36 10.53 5.56 -7.85
C ASN A 36 9.59 6.23 -8.87
N ILE A 37 8.93 7.30 -8.46
CA ILE A 37 7.99 8.06 -9.30
C ILE A 37 8.56 9.41 -9.69
N SER A 38 8.34 9.78 -10.95
CA SER A 38 8.71 11.09 -11.49
C SER A 38 7.92 12.20 -10.81
N THR A 39 8.47 13.40 -10.82
CA THR A 39 7.87 14.59 -10.19
C THR A 39 6.48 14.91 -10.76
N GLU A 40 6.27 14.72 -12.06
CA GLU A 40 4.97 14.91 -12.72
C GLU A 40 3.90 13.95 -12.15
N THR A 41 4.25 12.67 -12.00
CA THR A 41 3.34 11.66 -11.42
C THR A 41 3.05 11.95 -9.94
N LYS A 42 4.05 12.46 -9.20
CA LYS A 42 3.85 12.89 -7.81
C LYS A 42 2.80 13.99 -7.70
N VAL A 43 2.91 15.03 -8.53
CA VAL A 43 1.95 16.14 -8.53
C VAL A 43 0.56 15.66 -8.97
N ALA A 44 0.48 14.79 -9.98
CA ALA A 44 -0.79 14.28 -10.48
C ALA A 44 -1.55 13.41 -9.45
N VAL A 45 -0.84 12.59 -8.68
CA VAL A 45 -1.45 11.65 -7.71
C VAL A 45 -1.65 12.27 -6.34
N PHE A 46 -0.69 13.07 -5.86
CA PHE A 46 -0.70 13.60 -4.50
C PHE A 46 -1.12 15.08 -4.43
N GLY A 47 -1.26 15.76 -5.57
CA GLY A 47 -1.55 17.21 -5.65
C GLY A 47 -0.40 18.11 -5.20
N LYS A 48 0.70 17.54 -4.70
CA LYS A 48 1.89 18.24 -4.18
C LYS A 48 3.17 17.48 -4.53
N VAL A 49 4.30 18.17 -4.50
CA VAL A 49 5.62 17.53 -4.66
C VAL A 49 5.99 16.82 -3.36
N VAL A 50 5.73 15.52 -3.30
CA VAL A 50 6.08 14.69 -2.14
C VAL A 50 7.51 14.17 -2.27
N LYS A 51 8.35 14.41 -1.24
CA LYS A 51 9.73 13.90 -1.22
C LYS A 51 9.78 12.37 -1.14
N HIS A 52 9.00 11.77 -0.25
CA HIS A 52 9.03 10.33 0.06
C HIS A 52 7.85 9.55 -0.50
N ALA A 53 7.55 9.75 -1.79
CA ALA A 53 6.51 8.99 -2.47
C ALA A 53 7.12 7.93 -3.39
N SER A 54 6.51 6.74 -3.41
CA SER A 54 6.95 5.58 -4.18
C SER A 54 5.76 4.85 -4.79
N LYS A 55 6.03 4.11 -5.86
CA LYS A 55 5.04 3.25 -6.51
C LYS A 55 5.36 1.79 -6.20
N ILE A 56 4.38 1.05 -5.71
CA ILE A 56 4.51 -0.37 -5.42
C ILE A 56 3.65 -1.15 -6.39
N HIS A 57 4.23 -2.19 -6.96
CA HIS A 57 3.55 -3.18 -7.75
C HIS A 57 3.47 -4.48 -6.98
N ILE A 58 2.28 -5.05 -6.87
CA ILE A 58 2.05 -6.40 -6.37
C ILE A 58 1.37 -7.24 -7.45
N GLN A 59 1.56 -8.55 -7.40
CA GLN A 59 0.78 -9.48 -8.22
C GLN A 59 -0.57 -9.75 -7.55
N GLY A 60 -1.62 -9.82 -8.36
CA GLY A 60 -2.98 -10.02 -7.90
C GLY A 60 -3.69 -8.72 -7.49
N ILE A 61 -4.91 -8.89 -7.01
CA ILE A 61 -5.78 -7.80 -6.53
C ILE A 61 -5.70 -7.79 -5.01
N ALA A 62 -5.21 -6.69 -4.44
CA ALA A 62 -5.32 -6.43 -3.00
C ALA A 62 -5.77 -4.99 -2.73
N ASN A 63 -6.54 -4.81 -1.65
CA ASN A 63 -7.04 -3.53 -1.16
C ASN A 63 -6.81 -3.41 0.35
N PRO A 64 -5.55 -3.29 0.80
CA PRO A 64 -5.25 -3.08 2.21
C PRO A 64 -5.63 -1.67 2.67
N ASN A 65 -5.84 -1.52 3.97
CA ASN A 65 -6.01 -0.21 4.61
C ASN A 65 -4.66 0.52 4.73
N ARG A 66 -3.59 -0.21 5.07
CA ARG A 66 -2.24 0.34 5.25
C ARG A 66 -1.19 -0.58 4.67
N ILE A 67 -0.02 -0.02 4.38
CA ILE A 67 1.12 -0.77 3.87
C ILE A 67 2.29 -0.64 4.85
N LYS A 68 3.01 -1.74 5.09
CA LYS A 68 4.26 -1.77 5.86
C LYS A 68 5.38 -2.31 4.99
N ILE A 69 6.49 -1.58 4.87
CA ILE A 69 7.68 -2.04 4.16
C ILE A 69 8.83 -2.02 5.16
N GLU A 70 9.50 -3.16 5.35
CA GLU A 70 10.64 -3.27 6.27
C GLU A 70 10.32 -2.72 7.68
N GLY A 71 9.09 -2.93 8.15
CA GLY A 71 8.61 -2.46 9.45
C GLY A 71 8.14 -0.99 9.49
N LYS A 72 8.35 -0.20 8.44
CA LYS A 72 7.90 1.20 8.37
C LYS A 72 6.48 1.31 7.80
N PRO A 73 5.58 2.09 8.43
CA PRO A 73 4.24 2.32 7.91
C PRO A 73 4.27 3.30 6.74
N PHE A 74 3.43 3.03 5.74
CA PHE A 74 3.20 3.86 4.57
C PHE A 74 1.70 4.02 4.36
N GLU A 75 1.31 5.23 3.97
CA GLU A 75 -0.07 5.57 3.63
C GLU A 75 -0.31 5.40 2.14
N ILE A 76 -1.52 4.95 1.79
CA ILE A 76 -1.93 4.72 0.40
C ILE A 76 -2.75 5.93 -0.04
N HIS A 77 -2.26 6.65 -1.04
CA HIS A 77 -2.94 7.82 -1.60
C HIS A 77 -3.64 7.51 -2.92
N GLY A 78 -3.20 6.45 -3.60
CA GLY A 78 -3.74 6.05 -4.88
C GLY A 78 -3.63 4.56 -5.11
N LEU A 79 -4.62 4.04 -5.80
CA LEU A 79 -4.82 2.64 -6.11
C LEU A 79 -5.12 2.51 -7.60
N SER A 80 -4.48 1.57 -8.28
CA SER A 80 -4.82 1.23 -9.66
C SER A 80 -4.68 -0.28 -9.88
N HIS A 81 -5.61 -0.87 -10.64
CA HIS A 81 -5.63 -2.30 -10.94
C HIS A 81 -5.42 -2.59 -12.43
N PRO A 82 -4.21 -2.40 -12.97
CA PRO A 82 -3.92 -2.81 -14.34
C PRO A 82 -3.89 -4.33 -14.47
N LYS A 83 -4.88 -4.89 -15.19
CA LYS A 83 -5.02 -6.32 -15.49
C LYS A 83 -4.99 -7.18 -14.20
N ASN A 84 -3.88 -7.87 -13.96
CA ASN A 84 -3.71 -8.84 -12.87
C ASN A 84 -2.72 -8.35 -11.79
N ASN A 85 -2.44 -7.05 -11.74
CA ASN A 85 -1.57 -6.45 -10.74
C ASN A 85 -2.30 -5.31 -10.03
N THR A 86 -2.00 -5.10 -8.76
CA THR A 86 -2.34 -3.86 -8.07
C THR A 86 -1.11 -2.97 -7.99
N VAL A 87 -1.35 -1.69 -8.24
CA VAL A 87 -0.38 -0.61 -8.14
C VAL A 87 -0.84 0.32 -7.02
N PHE A 88 0.03 0.52 -6.04
CA PHE A 88 -0.17 1.46 -4.96
C PHE A 88 0.76 2.66 -5.12
N TYR A 89 0.20 3.85 -4.93
CA TYR A 89 0.96 5.07 -4.73
C TYR A 89 1.01 5.33 -3.23
N ILE A 90 2.21 5.26 -2.68
CA ILE A 90 2.43 5.35 -1.24
C ILE A 90 3.28 6.57 -0.88
N GLU A 91 3.01 7.13 0.28
CA GLU A 91 3.82 8.16 0.95
C GLU A 91 4.29 7.60 2.30
N ALA A 92 5.54 7.89 2.66
CA ALA A 92 6.03 7.57 4.00
C ALA A 92 5.26 8.40 5.03
N SER A 93 4.59 7.72 5.97
CA SER A 93 3.96 8.39 7.11
C SER A 93 5.10 8.76 8.07
N LEU A 94 5.42 10.06 8.11
CA LEU A 94 6.51 10.66 8.90
C LEU A 94 6.03 10.96 10.33
#